data_AF-A0A3P9PSL4-F1
#
_entry.id   AF-A0A3P9PSL4-F1
#
_cell.length_a   1.000
_cell.length_b   1.000
_cell.length_c   1.000
_cell.angle_alpha   90.00
_cell.angle_beta   90.00
_cell.angle_gamma   90.00
#
_symmetry.space_group_name_H-M   'P 1'
#
loop_
_entity.id
_entity.type
_entity.pdbx_description
1 polymer ?
#
loop_
_entity_poly.entity_id
_entity_poly.type
_entity_poly.pdbx_seq_one_letter_code
_entity_poly.pdbx_strand_id
1 'polypeptide(L)'
;MEGSSRTVITSRDVFLGRNPWIGSHLLPELTGPTLPSDWPFIPLIGLYERAGASDGGGLAVEELPHGSLQAVTHCLQWLLLLEVWREEALKVVLPVAKLARLSCVFLCSSDLFLERPRLTWNTLLDSLDLDVPPPGLASFQDLYSALLAQYEAVSFGDRLFGCWVLLPLQRRYSASMRLAVFGEHVGMLRSLGVTLDQLSVPIERFTSPPEDSLPLLRLYFRALVTGTLKLSWCPVFYVVAVSHINSFVFSQDAAEVEAARLSMLRKIYYLADEVLLLSLHSLLVSLFLFALLFLRL
;
A
#
# COMPACT_ATOMS: atom_id res chain seq x y z
N MET A 1 20.27 54.79 -21.13
CA MET A 1 19.00 54.04 -20.97
C MET A 1 19.07 52.60 -21.51
N GLU A 2 20.19 52.12 -22.08
CA GLU A 2 20.29 50.76 -22.65
C GLU A 2 20.51 49.62 -21.64
N GLY A 3 20.99 49.93 -20.44
CA GLY A 3 21.29 48.91 -19.42
C GLY A 3 20.05 48.18 -18.88
N SER A 4 18.93 48.88 -18.74
CA SER A 4 17.69 48.33 -18.16
C SER A 4 16.98 47.35 -19.10
N SER A 5 17.06 47.56 -20.41
CA SER A 5 16.46 46.65 -21.39
C SER A 5 17.19 45.31 -21.43
N ARG A 6 18.52 45.33 -21.28
CA ARG A 6 19.34 44.11 -21.29
C ARG A 6 19.08 43.23 -20.07
N THR A 7 18.92 43.81 -18.88
CA THR A 7 18.57 43.08 -17.67
C THR A 7 17.18 42.45 -17.73
N VAL A 8 16.20 43.15 -18.31
CA VAL A 8 14.83 42.63 -18.48
C VAL A 8 14.81 41.47 -19.48
N ILE A 9 15.54 41.58 -20.59
CA ILE A 9 15.68 40.49 -21.57
C ILE A 9 16.39 39.29 -20.93
N THR A 10 17.46 39.51 -20.17
CA THR A 10 18.19 38.42 -19.51
C THR A 10 17.30 37.71 -18.47
N SER A 11 16.53 38.46 -17.68
CA SER A 11 15.59 37.87 -16.72
C SER A 11 14.47 37.11 -17.41
N ARG A 12 13.95 37.63 -18.53
CA ARG A 12 12.91 36.97 -19.32
C ARG A 12 13.43 35.67 -19.93
N ASP A 13 14.63 35.70 -20.48
CA ASP A 13 15.23 34.56 -21.16
C ASP A 13 15.60 33.46 -20.14
N VAL A 14 16.08 33.83 -18.94
CA VAL A 14 16.25 32.91 -17.79
C VAL A 14 14.91 32.30 -17.35
N PHE A 15 13.85 33.10 -17.24
CA PHE A 15 12.51 32.60 -16.90
C PHE A 15 11.95 31.64 -17.96
N LEU A 16 12.27 31.87 -19.24
CA LEU A 16 11.88 31.02 -20.37
C LEU A 16 12.84 29.84 -20.60
N GLY A 17 13.81 29.60 -19.72
CA GLY A 17 14.77 28.50 -19.83
C GLY A 17 15.78 28.65 -20.97
N ARG A 18 15.86 29.81 -21.62
CA ARG A 18 16.84 30.13 -22.65
C ARG A 18 18.08 30.64 -21.95
N ASN A 19 19.08 29.79 -21.73
CA ASN A 19 20.37 30.24 -21.21
C ASN A 19 21.25 30.77 -22.38
N PRO A 20 21.50 32.08 -22.49
CA PRO A 20 22.26 32.63 -23.61
C PRO A 20 23.77 32.46 -23.48
N TRP A 21 24.28 31.79 -22.42
CA TRP A 21 25.71 31.80 -22.07
C TRP A 21 26.42 30.44 -22.18
N ILE A 22 25.74 29.34 -22.50
CA ILE A 22 26.39 28.01 -22.58
C ILE A 22 25.99 27.31 -23.88
N GLY A 23 26.61 27.70 -24.98
CA GLY A 23 26.68 26.86 -26.18
C GLY A 23 27.79 25.85 -25.98
N SER A 24 27.49 24.67 -25.44
CA SER A 24 28.47 23.59 -25.40
C SER A 24 28.71 23.10 -26.84
N HIS A 25 29.94 23.18 -27.33
CA HIS A 25 30.31 22.57 -28.62
C HIS A 25 30.41 21.04 -28.56
N LEU A 26 30.41 20.48 -27.34
CA LEU A 26 30.63 19.06 -27.08
C LEU A 26 29.37 18.32 -26.64
N LEU A 27 28.37 19.04 -26.11
CA LEU A 27 27.12 18.47 -25.64
C LEU A 27 25.99 19.08 -26.47
N PRO A 28 25.03 18.27 -26.94
CA PRO A 28 23.86 18.78 -27.64
C PRO A 28 23.10 19.76 -26.74
N GLU A 29 22.36 20.68 -27.37
CA GLU A 29 21.44 21.55 -26.66
C GLU A 29 20.49 20.70 -25.81
N LEU A 30 20.40 21.01 -24.51
CA LEU A 30 19.63 20.23 -23.56
C LEU A 30 18.14 20.49 -23.81
N THR A 31 17.54 19.70 -24.69
CA THR A 31 16.12 19.76 -25.03
C THR A 31 15.33 18.86 -24.08
N GLY A 32 15.02 19.39 -22.90
CA GLY A 32 14.19 18.68 -21.92
C GLY A 32 14.50 19.06 -20.48
N PRO A 33 13.74 18.51 -19.52
CA PRO A 33 14.03 18.71 -18.11
C PRO A 33 15.38 18.06 -17.75
N THR A 34 16.21 18.76 -16.99
CA THR A 34 17.53 18.26 -16.53
C THR A 34 17.42 17.09 -15.55
N LEU A 35 16.25 16.92 -14.94
CA LEU A 35 15.94 15.91 -13.95
C LEU A 35 14.60 15.23 -14.32
N PRO A 36 14.40 13.96 -13.94
CA PRO A 36 13.12 13.30 -14.15
C PRO A 36 12.03 13.96 -13.28
N SER A 37 10.77 13.75 -13.65
CA SER A 37 9.63 14.36 -12.95
C SER A 37 9.51 13.92 -11.48
N ASP A 38 10.02 12.75 -11.17
CA ASP A 38 10.05 12.12 -9.85
C ASP A 38 11.40 12.30 -9.13
N TRP A 39 12.19 13.29 -9.53
CA TRP A 39 13.49 13.60 -8.93
C TRP A 39 13.52 13.68 -7.40
N PRO A 40 12.46 14.14 -6.69
CA PRO A 40 12.50 14.20 -5.22
C PRO A 40 12.64 12.81 -4.57
N PHE A 41 12.30 11.75 -5.30
CA PHE A 41 12.36 10.36 -4.85
C PHE A 41 13.66 9.63 -5.24
N ILE A 42 14.54 10.25 -6.04
CA ILE A 42 15.82 9.64 -6.48
C ILE A 42 16.63 9.04 -5.33
N PRO A 43 16.76 9.67 -4.15
CA PRO A 43 17.51 9.09 -3.05
C PRO A 43 16.96 7.74 -2.58
N LEU A 44 15.63 7.56 -2.59
CA LEU A 44 14.98 6.30 -2.20
C LEU A 44 15.18 5.22 -3.26
N ILE A 45 15.05 5.58 -4.54
CA ILE A 45 15.26 4.67 -5.67
C ILE A 45 16.70 4.17 -5.69
N GLY A 46 17.66 5.10 -5.65
CA GLY A 46 19.06 4.75 -5.72
C GLY A 46 19.52 3.92 -4.50
N LEU A 47 18.82 4.03 -3.37
CA LEU A 47 19.06 3.16 -2.21
C LEU A 47 18.48 1.76 -2.45
N TYR A 48 17.27 1.66 -3.01
CA TYR A 48 16.67 0.38 -3.41
C TYR A 48 17.48 -0.34 -4.49
N GLU A 49 17.92 0.36 -5.52
CA GLU A 49 18.76 -0.22 -6.59
C GLU A 49 20.08 -0.74 -6.04
N ARG A 50 20.69 -0.03 -5.07
CA ARG A 50 21.91 -0.50 -4.41
C ARG A 50 21.66 -1.71 -3.53
N ALA A 51 20.52 -1.77 -2.84
CA ALA A 51 20.12 -2.94 -2.05
C ALA A 51 19.81 -4.15 -2.93
N GLY A 52 19.19 -3.96 -4.10
CA GLY A 52 18.91 -5.04 -5.06
C GLY A 52 20.12 -5.49 -5.90
N ALA A 53 21.09 -4.61 -6.13
CA ALA A 53 22.31 -4.94 -6.89
C ALA A 53 23.26 -5.91 -6.16
N SER A 54 23.14 -6.06 -4.83
CA SER A 54 23.93 -7.06 -4.09
C SER A 54 23.36 -8.48 -4.20
N ASP A 55 22.13 -8.64 -4.71
CA ASP A 55 21.38 -9.91 -4.64
C ASP A 55 21.65 -10.88 -5.81
N GLY A 56 22.84 -10.78 -6.40
CA GLY A 56 23.40 -11.77 -7.32
C GLY A 56 23.83 -13.05 -6.59
N GLY A 57 22.90 -13.73 -5.93
CA GLY A 57 23.09 -15.08 -5.40
C GLY A 57 23.83 -15.15 -4.07
N GLY A 58 23.09 -15.07 -2.97
CA GLY A 58 23.48 -15.67 -1.69
C GLY A 58 23.67 -14.68 -0.54
N LEU A 59 22.73 -14.75 0.40
CA LEU A 59 22.92 -14.52 1.85
C LEU A 59 24.03 -13.52 2.23
N ALA A 60 23.77 -12.24 2.05
CA ALA A 60 24.34 -11.21 2.91
C ALA A 60 23.32 -10.09 3.05
N VAL A 61 22.72 -9.98 4.23
CA VAL A 61 22.18 -8.70 4.71
C VAL A 61 23.40 -7.80 4.86
N GLU A 62 23.86 -7.20 3.76
CA GLU A 62 24.93 -6.21 3.81
C GLU A 62 24.31 -4.97 4.45
N GLU A 63 24.80 -4.63 5.64
CA GLU A 63 24.37 -3.45 6.38
C GLU A 63 24.32 -2.25 5.42
N LEU A 64 23.16 -1.58 5.39
CA LEU A 64 23.00 -0.40 4.55
C LEU A 64 24.17 0.56 4.76
N PRO A 65 24.68 1.23 3.69
CA PRO A 65 25.79 2.15 3.82
C PRO A 65 25.61 3.12 4.99
N HIS A 66 26.69 3.41 5.72
CA HIS A 66 26.64 4.34 6.85
C HIS A 66 25.97 5.66 6.45
N GLY A 67 24.99 6.09 7.24
CA GLY A 67 24.20 7.30 6.97
C GLY A 67 22.95 7.08 6.09
N SER A 68 22.66 5.85 5.66
CA SER A 68 21.47 5.53 4.86
C SER A 68 20.15 5.90 5.56
N LEU A 69 20.02 5.59 6.85
CA LEU A 69 18.86 6.00 7.65
C LEU A 69 18.67 7.52 7.62
N GLN A 70 19.74 8.28 7.87
CA GLN A 70 19.68 9.74 7.85
C GLN A 70 19.32 10.29 6.46
N ALA A 71 19.86 9.69 5.39
CA ALA A 71 19.53 10.06 4.02
C ALA A 71 18.04 9.81 3.70
N VAL A 72 17.50 8.65 4.12
CA VAL A 72 16.08 8.33 3.98
C VAL A 72 15.23 9.30 4.79
N THR A 73 15.57 9.56 6.05
CA THR A 73 14.86 10.51 6.91
C THR A 73 14.83 11.91 6.29
N HIS A 74 15.97 12.43 5.85
CA HIS A 74 16.05 13.74 5.19
C HIS A 74 15.25 13.76 3.88
N CYS A 75 15.29 12.69 3.10
CA CYS A 75 14.50 12.57 1.88
C CYS A 75 12.99 12.60 2.18
N LEU A 76 12.52 11.83 3.17
CA LEU A 76 11.11 11.84 3.59
C LEU A 76 10.68 13.19 4.17
N GLN A 77 11.53 13.85 4.96
CA GLN A 77 11.29 15.21 5.45
C GLN A 77 11.21 16.23 4.31
N TRP A 78 12.08 16.10 3.30
CA TRP A 78 12.06 16.94 2.12
C TRP A 78 10.78 16.72 1.29
N LEU A 79 10.37 15.46 1.09
CA LEU A 79 9.11 15.13 0.43
C LEU A 79 7.90 15.70 1.17
N LEU A 80 7.88 15.62 2.51
CA LEU A 80 6.83 16.24 3.32
C LEU A 80 6.82 17.76 3.14
N LEU A 81 7.98 18.41 3.14
CA LEU A 81 8.09 19.85 2.92
C LEU A 81 7.58 20.23 1.52
N LEU A 82 7.93 19.47 0.50
CA LEU A 82 7.44 19.68 -0.86
C LEU A 82 5.91 19.52 -0.93
N GLU A 83 5.35 18.46 -0.35
CA GLU A 83 3.90 18.24 -0.38
C GLU A 83 3.14 19.35 0.36
N VAL A 84 3.65 19.83 1.50
CA VAL A 84 2.97 20.86 2.31
C VAL A 84 3.20 22.29 1.81
N TRP A 85 4.41 22.62 1.32
CA TRP A 85 4.79 24.01 0.99
C TRP A 85 4.88 24.27 -0.52
N ARG A 86 4.97 23.23 -1.34
CA ARG A 86 5.20 23.30 -2.80
C ARG A 86 4.45 22.18 -3.53
N GLU A 87 3.16 22.03 -3.26
CA GLU A 87 2.31 20.96 -3.82
C GLU A 87 2.49 20.81 -5.35
N GLU A 88 2.57 21.93 -6.08
CA GLU A 88 2.80 21.99 -7.53
C GLU A 88 4.03 21.18 -8.00
N ALA A 89 5.08 21.09 -7.18
CA ALA A 89 6.29 20.34 -7.52
C ALA A 89 6.04 18.82 -7.58
N LEU A 90 5.06 18.31 -6.84
CA LEU A 90 4.73 16.89 -6.77
C LEU A 90 3.46 16.53 -7.54
N LYS A 91 2.69 17.51 -8.05
CA LYS A 91 1.49 17.27 -8.87
C LYS A 91 1.80 16.56 -10.19
N VAL A 92 3.00 16.75 -10.74
CA VAL A 92 3.44 16.07 -11.97
C VAL A 92 3.68 14.57 -11.77
N VAL A 93 3.86 14.13 -10.52
CA VAL A 93 4.14 12.72 -10.19
C VAL A 93 2.83 12.00 -9.91
N LEU A 94 2.55 10.95 -10.70
CA LEU A 94 1.34 10.14 -10.54
C LEU A 94 1.24 9.57 -9.12
N PRO A 95 0.02 9.49 -8.52
CA PRO A 95 -0.18 8.92 -7.18
C PRO A 95 0.41 7.52 -7.01
N VAL A 96 0.22 6.65 -8.01
CA VAL A 96 0.77 5.28 -8.01
C VAL A 96 2.29 5.27 -8.08
N ALA A 97 2.90 6.25 -8.77
CA ALA A 97 4.34 6.42 -8.80
C ALA A 97 4.86 6.86 -7.44
N LYS A 98 4.21 7.85 -6.78
CA LYS A 98 4.57 8.25 -5.40
C LYS A 98 4.53 7.04 -4.47
N LEU A 99 3.46 6.24 -4.51
CA LEU A 99 3.32 5.02 -3.71
C LEU A 99 4.44 4.01 -4.02
N ALA A 100 4.75 3.78 -5.29
CA ALA A 100 5.83 2.86 -5.68
C ALA A 100 7.20 3.32 -5.16
N ARG A 101 7.50 4.60 -5.24
CA ARG A 101 8.80 5.16 -4.78
C ARG A 101 8.93 5.21 -3.27
N LEU A 102 7.82 5.44 -2.56
CA LEU A 102 7.81 5.35 -1.11
C LEU A 102 7.92 3.90 -0.62
N SER A 103 7.42 2.95 -1.40
CA SER A 103 7.56 1.51 -1.11
C SER A 103 9.04 1.07 -1.06
N CYS A 104 9.93 1.76 -1.76
CA CYS A 104 11.38 1.53 -1.68
C CYS A 104 11.89 1.59 -0.24
N VAL A 105 11.35 2.46 0.63
CA VAL A 105 11.76 2.54 2.05
C VAL A 105 11.66 1.19 2.74
N PHE A 106 10.57 0.46 2.50
CA PHE A 106 10.31 -0.83 3.11
C PHE A 106 11.08 -1.98 2.45
N LEU A 107 11.37 -1.85 1.16
CA LEU A 107 12.13 -2.85 0.39
C LEU A 107 13.64 -2.78 0.64
N CYS A 108 14.14 -1.70 1.24
CA CYS A 108 15.59 -1.50 1.40
C CYS A 108 16.18 -2.06 2.70
N SER A 109 15.49 -1.96 3.83
CA SER A 109 15.99 -2.45 5.12
C SER A 109 14.91 -2.50 6.17
N SER A 110 15.07 -3.45 7.09
CA SER A 110 14.26 -3.61 8.30
C SER A 110 14.47 -2.51 9.35
N ASP A 111 15.53 -1.70 9.25
CA ASP A 111 15.89 -0.74 10.30
C ASP A 111 15.30 0.66 10.06
N LEU A 112 14.62 0.85 8.92
CA LEU A 112 14.06 2.13 8.49
C LEU A 112 12.64 2.39 9.03
N PHE A 113 12.06 1.49 9.84
CA PHE A 113 10.71 1.64 10.39
C PHE A 113 10.70 2.54 11.66
N LEU A 114 11.01 3.82 11.51
CA LEU A 114 10.96 4.78 12.61
C LEU A 114 9.94 5.89 12.35
N GLU A 115 8.95 5.90 13.24
CA GLU A 115 7.87 6.86 13.48
C GLU A 115 7.02 7.27 12.28
N ARG A 116 5.69 7.25 12.46
CA ARG A 116 4.68 7.66 11.46
C ARG A 116 5.09 9.00 10.83
N PRO A 117 5.58 9.04 9.58
CA PRO A 117 5.61 10.31 8.89
C PRO A 117 4.13 10.64 8.66
N ARG A 118 3.67 11.73 9.29
CA ARG A 118 2.34 12.32 9.08
C ARG A 118 2.26 12.96 7.69
N LEU A 119 2.65 12.22 6.67
CA LEU A 119 2.31 12.54 5.30
C LEU A 119 0.78 12.49 5.23
N THR A 120 0.17 13.53 4.68
CA THR A 120 -1.26 13.64 4.47
C THR A 120 -1.67 12.67 3.37
N TRP A 121 -1.72 11.37 3.71
CA TRP A 121 -2.05 10.29 2.78
C TRP A 121 -3.48 10.38 2.25
N ASN A 122 -4.37 11.06 2.98
CA ASN A 122 -5.78 11.16 2.65
C ASN A 122 -6.04 11.67 1.23
N THR A 123 -5.31 12.70 0.76
CA THR A 123 -5.47 13.24 -0.60
C THR A 123 -4.91 12.30 -1.67
N LEU A 124 -3.80 11.62 -1.38
CA LEU A 124 -3.20 10.63 -2.28
C LEU A 124 -4.16 9.44 -2.49
N LEU A 125 -4.79 8.98 -1.41
CA LEU A 125 -5.57 7.76 -1.41
C LEU A 125 -6.80 7.85 -2.31
N ASP A 126 -7.53 8.96 -2.36
CA ASP A 126 -8.73 9.03 -3.21
C ASP A 126 -8.40 8.97 -4.71
N SER A 127 -7.25 9.52 -5.13
CA SER A 127 -6.78 9.53 -6.54
C SER A 127 -5.96 8.31 -6.96
N LEU A 128 -5.67 7.39 -6.03
CA LEU A 128 -4.76 6.27 -6.25
C LEU A 128 -5.42 5.17 -7.10
N ASP A 129 -4.95 5.03 -8.33
CA ASP A 129 -5.27 3.93 -9.25
C ASP A 129 -4.09 2.95 -9.31
N LEU A 130 -4.33 1.68 -8.97
CA LEU A 130 -3.32 0.61 -8.94
C LEU A 130 -3.32 -0.25 -10.21
N ASP A 131 -4.31 -0.06 -11.10
CA ASP A 131 -4.37 -0.78 -12.37
C ASP A 131 -3.43 -0.15 -13.41
N VAL A 132 -3.00 1.09 -13.17
CA VAL A 132 -1.97 1.78 -13.97
C VAL A 132 -0.57 1.40 -13.48
N PRO A 133 0.30 0.86 -14.35
CA PRO A 133 1.66 0.50 -13.96
C PRO A 133 2.47 1.77 -13.61
N PRO A 134 3.18 1.79 -12.47
CA PRO A 134 4.08 2.89 -12.14
C PRO A 134 5.22 3.01 -13.17
N PRO A 135 5.67 4.23 -13.52
CA PRO A 135 6.82 4.40 -14.41
C PRO A 135 8.07 3.68 -13.87
N GLY A 136 8.63 2.80 -14.70
CA GLY A 136 9.79 1.97 -14.37
C GLY A 136 9.46 0.60 -13.77
N LEU A 137 8.18 0.26 -13.60
CA LEU A 137 7.73 -1.04 -13.13
C LEU A 137 6.80 -1.71 -14.16
N ALA A 138 6.83 -3.05 -14.23
CA ALA A 138 5.98 -3.81 -15.14
C ALA A 138 4.50 -3.77 -14.71
N SER A 139 4.24 -3.92 -13.40
CA SER A 139 2.92 -3.80 -12.80
C SER A 139 3.03 -3.39 -11.33
N PHE A 140 1.93 -2.87 -10.77
CA PHE A 140 1.84 -2.68 -9.33
C PHE A 140 1.78 -4.02 -8.57
N GLN A 141 1.21 -5.06 -9.19
CA GLN A 141 1.12 -6.40 -8.60
C GLN A 141 2.50 -6.98 -8.28
N ASP A 142 3.48 -6.84 -9.18
CA ASP A 142 4.85 -7.35 -8.96
C ASP A 142 5.53 -6.64 -7.78
N LEU A 143 5.37 -5.31 -7.70
CA LEU A 143 5.82 -4.53 -6.55
C LEU A 143 5.15 -4.99 -5.26
N TYR A 144 3.84 -5.25 -5.31
CA TYR A 144 3.08 -5.70 -4.16
C TYR A 144 3.53 -7.07 -3.68
N SER A 145 3.78 -8.02 -4.57
CA SER A 145 4.34 -9.33 -4.21
C SER A 145 5.72 -9.19 -3.56
N ALA A 146 6.58 -8.29 -4.03
CA ALA A 146 7.87 -8.01 -3.38
C ALA A 146 7.69 -7.43 -1.97
N LEU A 147 6.72 -6.54 -1.78
CA LEU A 147 6.39 -6.00 -0.44
C LEU A 147 5.86 -7.08 0.51
N LEU A 148 5.03 -8.00 0.03
CA LEU A 148 4.53 -9.10 0.84
C LEU A 148 5.67 -10.03 1.29
N ALA A 149 6.55 -10.41 0.36
CA ALA A 149 7.72 -11.23 0.66
C ALA A 149 8.65 -10.55 1.68
N GLN A 150 8.92 -9.25 1.50
CA GLN A 150 9.73 -8.47 2.42
C GLN A 150 9.08 -8.34 3.80
N TYR A 151 7.76 -8.14 3.85
CA TYR A 151 7.04 -8.09 5.11
C TYR A 151 7.16 -9.41 5.88
N GLU A 152 6.94 -10.53 5.19
CA GLU A 152 7.03 -11.85 5.79
C GLU A 152 8.45 -12.18 6.27
N ALA A 153 9.47 -11.75 5.51
CA ALA A 153 10.87 -12.06 5.81
C ALA A 153 11.43 -11.25 6.99
N VAL A 154 11.18 -9.92 7.04
CA VAL A 154 11.95 -9.02 7.91
C VAL A 154 11.14 -7.92 8.60
N SER A 155 9.81 -7.89 8.51
CA SER A 155 9.02 -6.83 9.17
C SER A 155 8.98 -6.91 10.69
N PHE A 156 9.18 -8.10 11.27
CA PHE A 156 8.92 -8.38 12.69
C PHE A 156 7.53 -7.92 13.19
N GLY A 157 6.54 -7.80 12.28
CA GLY A 157 5.20 -7.30 12.61
C GLY A 157 5.12 -5.79 12.78
N ASP A 158 6.02 -5.03 12.15
CA ASP A 158 5.99 -3.57 12.17
C ASP A 158 4.64 -3.01 11.70
N ARG A 159 4.10 -2.07 12.47
CA ARG A 159 2.74 -1.54 12.24
C ARG A 159 2.70 -0.55 11.10
N LEU A 160 3.77 0.21 10.86
CA LEU A 160 3.82 1.16 9.74
C LEU A 160 3.84 0.39 8.41
N PHE A 161 4.70 -0.62 8.31
CA PHE A 161 4.75 -1.50 7.16
C PHE A 161 3.44 -2.30 7.02
N GLY A 162 2.86 -2.77 8.12
CA GLY A 162 1.55 -3.42 8.10
C GLY A 162 0.46 -2.52 7.54
N CYS A 163 0.37 -1.26 7.97
CA CYS A 163 -0.57 -0.28 7.40
C CYS A 163 -0.32 -0.06 5.91
N TRP A 164 0.95 -0.04 5.48
CA TRP A 164 1.31 0.12 4.07
C TRP A 164 0.84 -1.06 3.22
N VAL A 165 1.09 -2.28 3.67
CA VAL A 165 0.69 -3.51 2.98
C VAL A 165 -0.83 -3.64 2.90
N LEU A 166 -1.56 -3.09 3.87
CA LEU A 166 -3.03 -3.09 3.86
C LEU A 166 -3.61 -2.15 2.79
N LEU A 167 -2.94 -1.07 2.38
CA LEU A 167 -3.53 -0.07 1.46
C LEU A 167 -4.10 -0.66 0.16
N PRO A 168 -3.41 -1.59 -0.54
CA PRO A 168 -3.89 -2.15 -1.81
C PRO A 168 -5.00 -3.20 -1.65
N LEU A 169 -5.36 -3.56 -0.42
CA LEU A 169 -6.31 -4.63 -0.11
C LEU A 169 -7.76 -4.15 0.01
N GLN A 170 -8.00 -2.86 -0.23
CA GLN A 170 -9.34 -2.28 -0.31
C GLN A 170 -10.15 -2.90 -1.45
N ARG A 171 -11.48 -2.89 -1.31
CA ARG A 171 -12.40 -3.53 -2.25
C ARG A 171 -12.45 -2.91 -3.63
N ARG A 172 -12.10 -1.63 -3.76
CA ARG A 172 -12.02 -0.94 -5.06
C ARG A 172 -10.91 -1.47 -5.97
N TYR A 173 -9.94 -2.19 -5.40
CA TYR A 173 -8.80 -2.71 -6.15
C TYR A 173 -8.98 -4.19 -6.48
N SER A 174 -8.19 -4.65 -7.46
CA SER A 174 -8.21 -6.04 -7.93
C SER A 174 -8.14 -7.06 -6.79
N ALA A 175 -8.94 -8.12 -6.92
CA ALA A 175 -8.93 -9.24 -5.98
C ALA A 175 -7.58 -9.98 -5.97
N SER A 176 -6.75 -9.84 -7.01
CA SER A 176 -5.43 -10.47 -7.11
C SER A 176 -4.51 -10.14 -5.93
N MET A 177 -4.59 -8.92 -5.39
CA MET A 177 -3.78 -8.52 -4.22
C MET A 177 -4.22 -9.24 -2.95
N ARG A 178 -5.54 -9.36 -2.73
CA ARG A 178 -6.10 -10.13 -1.60
C ARG A 178 -5.85 -11.64 -1.77
N LEU A 179 -5.91 -12.14 -2.99
CA LEU A 179 -5.56 -13.53 -3.31
C LEU A 179 -4.09 -13.84 -3.04
N ALA A 180 -3.16 -12.92 -3.33
CA ALA A 180 -1.75 -13.10 -2.98
C ALA A 180 -1.54 -13.26 -1.47
N VAL A 181 -2.20 -12.42 -0.66
CA VAL A 181 -2.11 -12.50 0.81
C VAL A 181 -2.66 -13.83 1.35
N PHE A 182 -3.85 -14.23 0.92
CA PHE A 182 -4.51 -15.41 1.47
C PHE A 182 -4.11 -16.73 0.80
N GLY A 183 -3.59 -16.67 -0.42
CA GLY A 183 -3.19 -17.82 -1.23
C GLY A 183 -1.71 -18.16 -1.07
N GLU A 184 -0.84 -17.15 -1.03
CA GLU A 184 0.62 -17.32 -1.08
C GLU A 184 1.27 -16.90 0.24
N HIS A 185 0.88 -15.76 0.79
CA HIS A 185 1.51 -15.16 1.98
C HIS A 185 0.71 -15.31 3.28
N VAL A 186 -0.06 -16.39 3.43
CA VAL A 186 -0.95 -16.58 4.60
C VAL A 186 -0.20 -16.55 5.94
N GLY A 187 1.10 -16.88 5.95
CA GLY A 187 1.97 -16.84 7.12
C GLY A 187 2.08 -15.44 7.74
N MET A 188 2.01 -14.39 6.92
CA MET A 188 2.12 -13.00 7.38
C MET A 188 0.98 -12.58 8.30
N LEU A 189 -0.19 -13.25 8.22
CA LEU A 189 -1.37 -12.92 9.04
C LEU A 189 -1.08 -13.08 10.54
N ARG A 190 -0.08 -13.87 10.92
CA ARG A 190 0.32 -14.03 12.32
C ARG A 190 1.02 -12.79 12.89
N SER A 191 1.70 -12.02 12.05
CA SER A 191 2.48 -10.84 12.45
C SER A 191 1.80 -9.53 12.02
N LEU A 192 0.73 -9.56 11.24
CA LEU A 192 -0.02 -8.37 10.77
C LEU A 192 -0.96 -7.79 11.82
N GLY A 193 -0.40 -7.34 12.95
CA GLY A 193 -1.10 -6.86 14.15
C GLY A 193 -1.62 -5.42 14.10
N VAL A 194 -1.92 -4.89 12.91
CA VAL A 194 -2.50 -3.55 12.75
C VAL A 194 -3.90 -3.53 13.37
N THR A 195 -4.18 -2.52 14.20
CA THR A 195 -5.49 -2.34 14.84
C THR A 195 -6.37 -1.38 14.02
N LEU A 196 -7.69 -1.42 14.25
CA LEU A 196 -8.66 -0.61 13.48
C LEU A 196 -8.41 0.90 13.62
N ASP A 197 -7.96 1.36 14.80
CA ASP A 197 -7.61 2.76 15.08
C ASP A 197 -6.34 3.24 14.34
N GLN A 198 -5.56 2.31 13.79
CA GLN A 198 -4.31 2.60 13.07
C GLN A 198 -4.50 2.65 11.56
N LEU A 199 -5.70 2.35 11.05
CA LEU A 199 -6.00 2.40 9.63
C LEU A 199 -6.01 3.84 9.12
N SER A 200 -5.31 4.07 8.00
CA SER A 200 -5.34 5.33 7.28
C SER A 200 -6.61 5.52 6.43
N VAL A 201 -7.37 4.45 6.21
CA VAL A 201 -8.64 4.46 5.49
C VAL A 201 -9.74 3.83 6.35
N PRO A 202 -11.01 4.26 6.19
CA PRO A 202 -12.12 3.65 6.90
C PRO A 202 -12.24 2.15 6.61
N ILE A 203 -12.64 1.34 7.61
CA ILE A 203 -12.75 -0.13 7.48
C ILE A 203 -13.74 -0.54 6.39
N GLU A 204 -14.71 0.33 6.09
CA GLU A 204 -15.73 0.18 5.06
C GLU A 204 -15.11 0.03 3.67
N ARG A 205 -13.94 0.64 3.41
CA ARG A 205 -13.21 0.48 2.15
C ARG A 205 -12.70 -0.95 1.94
N PHE A 206 -12.62 -1.77 2.99
CA PHE A 206 -12.23 -3.18 2.93
C PHE A 206 -13.42 -4.14 2.95
N THR A 207 -14.58 -3.71 3.46
CA THR A 207 -15.76 -4.57 3.60
C THR A 207 -16.84 -4.28 2.55
N SER A 208 -16.80 -3.13 1.88
CA SER A 208 -17.79 -2.71 0.88
C SER A 208 -17.13 -2.36 -0.47
N PRO A 209 -17.67 -2.84 -1.61
CA PRO A 209 -18.79 -3.79 -1.72
C PRO A 209 -18.44 -5.20 -1.18
N PRO A 210 -19.44 -6.07 -0.93
CA PRO A 210 -19.20 -7.46 -0.56
C PRO A 210 -18.26 -8.18 -1.52
N GLU A 211 -17.49 -9.15 -1.01
CA GLU A 211 -16.59 -9.98 -1.82
C GLU A 211 -17.35 -10.81 -2.85
N ASP A 212 -16.96 -10.68 -4.11
CA ASP A 212 -17.52 -11.36 -5.27
C ASP A 212 -16.66 -12.53 -5.74
N SER A 213 -15.39 -12.59 -5.31
CA SER A 213 -14.47 -13.67 -5.64
C SER A 213 -14.70 -14.92 -4.78
N LEU A 214 -15.34 -15.95 -5.34
CA LEU A 214 -15.54 -17.24 -4.68
C LEU A 214 -14.23 -17.91 -4.20
N PRO A 215 -13.12 -17.91 -4.96
CA PRO A 215 -11.84 -18.42 -4.48
C PRO A 215 -11.39 -17.73 -3.19
N LEU A 216 -11.52 -16.40 -3.12
CA LEU A 216 -11.11 -15.61 -1.97
C LEU A 216 -12.02 -15.85 -0.77
N LEU A 217 -13.34 -15.94 -0.97
CA LEU A 217 -14.30 -16.36 0.06
C LEU A 217 -13.95 -17.74 0.65
N ARG A 218 -13.56 -18.70 -0.18
CA ARG A 218 -13.12 -20.02 0.30
C ARG A 218 -11.86 -19.91 1.15
N LEU A 219 -10.92 -19.03 0.79
CA LEU A 219 -9.70 -18.80 1.56
C LEU A 219 -9.98 -18.09 2.89
N TYR A 220 -10.82 -17.06 2.91
CA TYR A 220 -11.29 -16.41 4.15
C TYR A 220 -11.94 -17.43 5.09
N PHE A 221 -12.88 -18.22 4.57
CA PHE A 221 -13.56 -19.25 5.35
C PHE A 221 -12.58 -20.27 5.92
N ARG A 222 -11.67 -20.78 5.08
CA ARG A 222 -10.62 -21.72 5.51
C ARG A 222 -9.79 -21.10 6.62
N ALA A 223 -9.30 -19.88 6.45
CA ALA A 223 -8.40 -19.23 7.40
C ALA A 223 -9.05 -19.01 8.77
N LEU A 224 -10.34 -18.68 8.80
CA LEU A 224 -11.13 -18.56 10.03
C LEU A 224 -11.32 -19.92 10.71
N VAL A 225 -11.74 -20.95 9.96
CA VAL A 225 -12.03 -22.29 10.52
C VAL A 225 -10.76 -23.00 11.00
N THR A 226 -9.64 -22.86 10.28
CA THR A 226 -8.36 -23.47 10.69
C THR A 226 -7.64 -22.65 11.77
N GLY A 227 -8.17 -21.49 12.15
CA GLY A 227 -7.56 -20.59 13.13
C GLY A 227 -6.22 -20.01 12.68
N THR A 228 -5.95 -19.95 11.37
CA THR A 228 -4.77 -19.24 10.84
C THR A 228 -4.99 -17.74 10.86
N LEU A 229 -6.25 -17.29 10.77
CA LEU A 229 -6.67 -15.92 10.99
C LEU A 229 -7.36 -15.78 12.35
N LYS A 230 -6.80 -14.97 13.23
CA LYS A 230 -7.33 -14.70 14.59
C LYS A 230 -7.39 -13.21 14.87
N LEU A 231 -8.40 -12.79 15.63
CA LEU A 231 -8.56 -11.41 16.07
C LEU A 231 -7.33 -10.87 16.81
N SER A 232 -6.67 -11.71 17.62
CA SER A 232 -5.47 -11.33 18.38
C SER A 232 -4.21 -11.11 17.53
N TRP A 233 -4.19 -11.61 16.29
CA TRP A 233 -3.01 -11.59 15.41
C TRP A 233 -3.19 -10.64 14.24
N CYS A 234 -4.37 -10.65 13.60
CA CYS A 234 -4.70 -9.73 12.52
C CYS A 234 -6.12 -9.20 12.68
N PRO A 235 -6.32 -8.19 13.55
CA PRO A 235 -7.64 -7.66 13.86
C PRO A 235 -8.40 -7.17 12.63
N VAL A 236 -7.73 -6.43 11.75
CA VAL A 236 -8.32 -5.84 10.54
C VAL A 236 -8.84 -6.94 9.62
N PHE A 237 -8.00 -7.90 9.22
CA PHE A 237 -8.46 -8.94 8.31
C PHE A 237 -9.44 -9.92 8.94
N TYR A 238 -9.37 -10.14 10.26
CA TYR A 238 -10.37 -10.93 10.95
C TYR A 238 -11.77 -10.35 10.76
N VAL A 239 -11.92 -9.03 10.98
CA VAL A 239 -13.19 -8.32 10.77
C VAL A 239 -13.61 -8.36 9.30
N VAL A 240 -12.68 -8.11 8.37
CA VAL A 240 -12.96 -8.13 6.92
C VAL A 240 -13.43 -9.51 6.45
N ALA A 241 -12.72 -10.57 6.82
CA ALA A 241 -13.07 -11.93 6.46
C ALA A 241 -14.44 -12.33 7.02
N VAL A 242 -14.70 -12.04 8.31
CA VAL A 242 -16.01 -12.31 8.90
C VAL A 242 -17.11 -11.55 8.16
N SER A 243 -16.91 -10.26 7.87
CA SER A 243 -17.88 -9.44 7.15
C SER A 243 -18.23 -10.03 5.79
N HIS A 244 -17.22 -10.42 5.00
CA HIS A 244 -17.44 -10.98 3.66
C HIS A 244 -18.09 -12.37 3.69
N ILE A 245 -17.66 -13.25 4.60
CA ILE A 245 -18.30 -14.56 4.78
C ILE A 245 -19.75 -14.38 5.22
N ASN A 246 -20.03 -13.47 6.15
CA ASN A 246 -21.39 -13.18 6.60
C ASN A 246 -22.26 -12.71 5.43
N SER A 247 -21.81 -11.69 4.70
CA SER A 247 -22.53 -11.18 3.52
C SER A 247 -22.79 -12.27 2.48
N PHE A 248 -21.82 -13.16 2.21
CA PHE A 248 -21.95 -14.24 1.24
C PHE A 248 -22.87 -15.39 1.70
N VAL A 249 -22.80 -15.76 2.98
CA VAL A 249 -23.62 -16.82 3.57
C VAL A 249 -25.10 -16.44 3.57
N PHE A 250 -25.39 -15.16 3.83
CA PHE A 250 -26.74 -14.62 3.90
C PHE A 250 -27.23 -13.93 2.62
N SER A 251 -26.39 -13.83 1.57
CA SER A 251 -26.84 -13.34 0.27
C SER A 251 -27.85 -14.30 -0.34
N GLN A 252 -28.95 -13.76 -0.89
CA GLN A 252 -30.00 -14.53 -1.55
C GLN A 252 -29.74 -14.75 -3.04
N ASP A 253 -28.58 -14.33 -3.55
CA ASP A 253 -28.30 -14.24 -4.97
C ASP A 253 -27.37 -15.35 -5.50
N ALA A 254 -27.68 -15.79 -6.71
CA ALA A 254 -26.96 -16.70 -7.62
C ALA A 254 -26.98 -18.21 -7.29
N ALA A 255 -27.74 -18.95 -8.12
CA ALA A 255 -27.78 -20.42 -8.13
C ALA A 255 -26.40 -21.09 -8.35
N GLU A 256 -25.48 -20.41 -9.06
CA GLU A 256 -24.14 -20.91 -9.35
C GLU A 256 -23.26 -21.07 -8.10
N VAL A 257 -23.53 -20.28 -7.06
CA VAL A 257 -22.72 -20.26 -5.83
C VAL A 257 -23.43 -20.90 -4.63
N GLU A 258 -24.68 -21.30 -4.82
CA GLU A 258 -25.56 -21.88 -3.80
C GLU A 258 -24.97 -23.13 -3.13
N ALA A 259 -24.33 -24.01 -3.91
CA ALA A 259 -23.68 -25.20 -3.38
C ALA A 259 -22.53 -24.85 -2.42
N ALA A 260 -21.73 -23.82 -2.74
CA ALA A 260 -20.64 -23.36 -1.89
C ALA A 260 -21.18 -22.67 -0.63
N ARG A 261 -22.23 -21.86 -0.78
CA ARG A 261 -22.93 -21.18 0.32
C ARG A 261 -23.48 -22.19 1.33
N LEU A 262 -24.24 -23.19 0.86
CA LEU A 262 -24.78 -24.27 1.69
C LEU A 262 -23.68 -25.12 2.35
N SER A 263 -22.57 -25.37 1.65
CA SER A 263 -21.42 -26.08 2.22
C SER A 263 -20.80 -25.31 3.39
N MET A 264 -20.60 -24.00 3.25
CA MET A 264 -20.09 -23.14 4.31
C MET A 264 -21.08 -23.07 5.49
N LEU A 265 -22.37 -22.85 5.22
CA LEU A 265 -23.43 -22.84 6.24
C LEU A 265 -23.44 -24.11 7.09
N ARG A 266 -23.40 -25.28 6.43
CA ARG A 266 -23.35 -26.58 7.13
C ARG A 266 -22.13 -26.67 8.02
N LYS A 267 -20.95 -26.32 7.50
CA LYS A 267 -19.69 -26.35 8.28
C LYS A 267 -19.75 -25.38 9.48
N ILE A 268 -20.29 -24.18 9.31
CA ILE A 268 -20.48 -23.22 10.41
C ILE A 268 -21.39 -23.84 11.48
N TYR A 269 -22.51 -24.45 11.08
CA TYR A 269 -23.43 -25.09 12.01
C TYR A 269 -22.77 -26.21 12.81
N TYR A 270 -22.00 -27.09 12.15
CA TYR A 270 -21.27 -28.17 12.83
C TYR A 270 -20.19 -27.64 13.80
N LEU A 271 -19.48 -26.57 13.44
CA LEU A 271 -18.46 -25.97 14.30
C LEU A 271 -19.06 -25.18 15.49
N ALA A 272 -20.27 -24.65 15.31
CA ALA A 272 -21.00 -23.96 16.37
C ALA A 272 -21.46 -24.92 17.49
N ASP A 273 -21.69 -26.19 17.14
CA ASP A 273 -22.12 -27.25 18.08
C ASP A 273 -20.97 -27.69 19.02
N GLU A 274 -19.71 -27.57 18.60
CA GLU A 274 -18.57 -28.02 19.41
C GLU A 274 -17.98 -26.95 20.35
N VAL A 275 -17.79 -25.68 19.94
CA VAL A 275 -17.00 -24.71 20.77
C VAL A 275 -17.40 -23.21 20.64
N LEU A 276 -18.26 -22.79 19.69
CA LEU A 276 -18.19 -21.40 19.17
C LEU A 276 -19.43 -20.50 19.34
N LEU A 277 -20.40 -20.84 20.17
CA LEU A 277 -21.58 -20.00 20.35
C LEU A 277 -21.23 -18.63 21.00
N LEU A 278 -20.20 -18.53 21.84
CA LEU A 278 -19.79 -17.25 22.46
C LEU A 278 -19.11 -16.28 21.49
N SER A 279 -18.26 -16.78 20.57
CA SER A 279 -17.58 -15.94 19.59
C SER A 279 -18.49 -15.54 18.43
N LEU A 280 -19.35 -16.45 17.94
CA LEU A 280 -20.29 -16.11 16.88
C LEU A 280 -21.44 -15.22 17.37
N HIS A 281 -21.92 -15.40 18.61
CA HIS A 281 -22.99 -14.54 19.16
C HIS A 281 -22.45 -13.17 19.56
N SER A 282 -21.20 -13.06 20.04
CA SER A 282 -20.55 -11.76 20.23
C SER A 282 -20.24 -11.07 18.90
N LEU A 283 -19.88 -11.82 17.85
CA LEU A 283 -19.70 -11.28 16.49
C LEU A 283 -21.03 -10.89 15.86
N LEU A 284 -22.08 -11.70 15.96
CA LEU A 284 -23.42 -11.41 15.45
C LEU A 284 -24.05 -10.23 16.19
N VAL A 285 -23.95 -10.16 17.52
CA VAL A 285 -24.46 -9.03 18.32
C VAL A 285 -23.64 -7.77 18.07
N SER A 286 -22.31 -7.88 17.95
CA SER A 286 -21.47 -6.74 17.57
C SER A 286 -21.72 -6.29 16.14
N LEU A 287 -21.96 -7.20 15.19
CA LEU A 287 -22.30 -6.90 13.79
C LEU A 287 -23.72 -6.37 13.62
N PHE A 288 -24.68 -6.81 14.44
CA PHE A 288 -26.04 -6.25 14.47
C PHE A 288 -26.03 -4.85 15.07
N LEU A 289 -25.23 -4.60 16.12
CA LEU A 289 -24.97 -3.27 16.65
C LEU A 289 -24.15 -2.38 15.69
N PHE A 290 -23.16 -2.94 14.98
CA PHE A 290 -22.36 -2.21 13.97
C PHE A 290 -23.22 -1.83 12.77
N ALA A 291 -24.07 -2.75 12.28
CA ALA A 291 -25.03 -2.47 11.22
C ALA A 291 -26.10 -1.46 11.66
N LEU A 292 -26.63 -1.54 12.90
CA LEU A 292 -27.60 -0.56 13.41
C LEU A 292 -27.00 0.83 13.68
N LEU A 293 -25.70 0.93 14.01
CA LEU A 293 -25.01 2.21 14.22
C LEU A 293 -24.52 2.85 12.91
N PHE A 294 -24.26 2.07 11.85
CA PHE A 294 -23.64 2.58 10.62
C PHE A 294 -24.50 2.48 9.33
N LEU A 295 -25.65 1.78 9.33
CA LEU A 295 -26.64 1.86 8.23
C LEU A 295 -27.75 2.91 8.44
N ARG A 296 -27.61 3.79 9.43
CA ARG A 296 -28.40 5.03 9.53
C ARG A 296 -27.48 6.24 9.47
N LEU A 297 -26.96 6.53 8.27
CA LEU A 297 -26.63 7.86 7.74
C LEU A 297 -26.42 7.76 6.23
#